data_AF-A0A7S0QDF5-F1
#
_entry.id   AF-A0A7S0QDF5-F1
#
_cell.length_a   1.000
_cell.length_b   1.000
_cell.length_c   1.000
_cell.angle_alpha   90.00
_cell.angle_beta   90.00
_cell.angle_gamma   90.00
#
_symmetry.space_group_name_H-M   'P 1'
#
loop_
_entity.id
_entity.type
_entity.pdbx_description
1 polymer ?
#
loop_
_entity_poly.entity_id
_entity_poly.type
_entity_poly.pdbx_seq_one_letter_code
_entity_poly.pdbx_strand_id
1 'polypeptide(L)'
;ASKSVSATFKVDLGSLMEAINDADPHFVRCVNPNAQRKPELFEDLKAIEQLRCGGVIEAVRMCREAYPARYPHTEFLAVFACLCPDVPEVQKPASGADGARRACQALVHKTKVPEVQYRLGATLILLKREAVDELERRRAALLLGRILVLQRTVRRCLSRAVLERRREIRRSLASVLRLQSAMR
;
A
#
# COMPACT_ATOMS: atom_id res chain seq x y z
N ALA A 1 -27.87 32.27 -34.47
CA ALA A 1 -27.41 33.10 -33.34
C ALA A 1 -26.01 32.64 -32.94
N SER A 2 -25.05 33.57 -32.84
CA SER A 2 -23.70 33.26 -32.39
C SER A 2 -23.74 32.75 -30.95
N LYS A 3 -23.09 31.62 -30.64
CA LYS A 3 -22.96 31.13 -29.26
C LYS A 3 -22.16 32.17 -28.45
N SER A 4 -22.64 32.52 -27.26
CA SER A 4 -21.89 33.41 -26.38
C SER A 4 -20.64 32.72 -25.85
N VAL A 5 -19.60 33.50 -25.54
CA VAL A 5 -18.36 32.99 -24.94
C VAL A 5 -18.65 32.18 -23.67
N SER A 6 -19.57 32.65 -22.83
CA SER A 6 -19.98 31.95 -21.60
C SER A 6 -20.67 30.61 -21.88
N ALA A 7 -21.42 30.50 -22.97
CA ALA A 7 -22.06 29.25 -23.36
C ALA A 7 -21.02 28.20 -23.80
N THR A 8 -20.00 28.62 -24.54
CA THR A 8 -18.88 27.75 -24.93
C THR A 8 -18.08 27.31 -23.71
N PHE A 9 -17.69 28.26 -22.84
CA PHE A 9 -16.94 27.94 -21.61
C PHE A 9 -17.68 26.94 -20.70
N LYS A 10 -19.01 27.07 -20.57
CA LYS A 10 -19.81 26.15 -19.77
C LYS A 10 -19.76 24.71 -20.33
N VAL A 11 -19.80 24.57 -21.65
CA VAL A 11 -19.71 23.26 -22.32
C VAL A 11 -18.32 22.64 -22.11
N ASP A 12 -17.28 23.45 -22.28
CA ASP A 12 -15.89 22.99 -22.11
C ASP A 12 -15.61 22.59 -20.65
N LEU A 13 -16.06 23.39 -19.68
CA LEU A 13 -15.94 23.07 -18.25
C LEU A 13 -16.72 21.81 -17.88
N GLY A 14 -17.92 21.63 -18.45
CA GLY A 14 -18.72 20.42 -18.24
C GLY A 14 -17.99 19.17 -18.73
N SER A 15 -17.44 19.23 -19.94
CA SER A 15 -16.67 18.13 -20.53
C SER A 15 -15.42 17.80 -19.71
N LEU A 16 -14.73 18.81 -19.17
CA LEU A 16 -13.61 18.63 -18.26
C LEU A 16 -14.02 17.94 -16.95
N MET A 17 -15.13 18.37 -16.34
CA MET A 17 -15.61 17.79 -15.09
C MET A 17 -16.05 16.33 -15.27
N GLU A 18 -16.66 15.98 -16.41
CA GLU A 18 -16.97 14.60 -16.75
C GLU A 18 -15.70 13.74 -16.81
N ALA A 19 -14.67 14.20 -17.52
CA ALA A 19 -13.39 13.49 -17.60
C ALA A 19 -12.69 13.34 -16.24
N ILE A 20 -12.77 14.34 -15.37
CA ILE A 20 -12.21 14.27 -14.01
C ILE A 20 -12.99 13.27 -13.14
N ASN A 21 -14.33 13.24 -13.24
CA ASN A 21 -15.18 12.35 -12.45
C ASN A 21 -15.08 10.88 -12.87
N ASP A 22 -14.70 10.61 -14.12
CA ASP A 22 -14.48 9.26 -14.63
C ASP A 22 -13.10 8.69 -14.25
N ALA A 23 -12.18 9.55 -13.78
CA ALA A 23 -10.84 9.19 -13.35
C ALA A 23 -10.72 9.06 -11.81
N ASP A 24 -9.58 8.59 -11.33
CA ASP A 24 -9.19 8.64 -9.92
C ASP A 24 -8.35 9.91 -9.63
N PRO A 25 -8.94 10.98 -9.07
CA PRO A 25 -8.30 12.28 -9.02
C PRO A 25 -7.21 12.36 -7.94
N HIS A 26 -6.05 12.86 -8.36
CA HIS A 26 -4.92 13.16 -7.47
C HIS A 26 -4.70 14.67 -7.41
N PHE A 27 -4.89 15.27 -6.23
CA PHE A 27 -4.82 16.73 -6.06
C PHE A 27 -3.42 17.18 -5.65
N VAL A 28 -2.78 18.02 -6.47
CA VAL A 28 -1.54 18.73 -6.14
C VAL A 28 -1.86 20.20 -5.89
N ARG A 29 -1.54 20.71 -4.69
CA ARG A 29 -1.75 22.11 -4.31
C ARG A 29 -0.43 22.85 -4.29
N CYS A 30 -0.25 23.80 -5.20
CA CYS A 30 0.92 24.66 -5.25
C CYS A 30 0.78 25.79 -4.21
N VAL A 31 1.86 26.09 -3.49
CA VAL A 31 1.94 27.23 -2.55
C VAL A 31 3.08 28.13 -2.97
N ASN A 32 2.79 29.42 -3.15
CA ASN A 32 3.80 30.42 -3.42
C ASN A 32 4.43 30.91 -2.10
N PRO A 33 5.74 30.68 -1.86
CA PRO A 33 6.38 30.94 -0.57
C PRO A 33 6.56 32.43 -0.26
N ASN A 34 6.70 33.31 -1.26
CA ASN A 34 6.90 34.75 -1.03
C ASN A 34 6.45 35.58 -2.25
N ALA A 35 6.14 36.86 -2.06
CA ALA A 35 5.75 37.73 -3.20
C ALA A 35 6.94 38.18 -4.05
N GLN A 36 8.14 38.20 -3.46
CA GLN A 36 9.35 38.77 -4.05
C GLN A 36 10.08 37.82 -5.01
N ARG A 37 9.61 36.58 -5.17
CA ARG A 37 10.24 35.50 -5.96
C ARG A 37 11.70 35.22 -5.55
N LYS A 38 12.01 35.39 -4.26
CA LYS A 38 13.35 35.10 -3.72
C LYS A 38 13.45 33.64 -3.28
N PRO A 39 14.53 32.94 -3.61
CA PRO A 39 14.78 31.62 -3.03
C PRO A 39 14.96 31.75 -1.50
N GLU A 40 14.65 30.69 -0.77
CA GLU A 40 14.84 30.57 0.70
C GLU A 40 14.09 31.59 1.57
N LEU A 41 13.32 32.50 0.97
CA LEU A 41 12.41 33.40 1.68
C LEU A 41 11.02 32.75 1.77
N PHE A 42 10.49 32.64 2.99
CA PHE A 42 9.15 32.08 3.23
C PHE A 42 8.31 33.05 4.08
N GLU A 43 7.13 33.40 3.58
CA GLU A 43 6.18 34.30 4.22
C GLU A 43 5.03 33.46 4.82
N ASP A 44 5.09 33.17 6.12
CA ASP A 44 4.16 32.26 6.80
C ASP A 44 2.69 32.66 6.63
N LEU A 45 2.36 33.94 6.85
CA LEU A 45 0.99 34.44 6.76
C LEU A 45 0.42 34.24 5.36
N LYS A 46 1.22 34.50 4.32
CA LYS A 46 0.85 34.31 2.92
C LYS A 46 0.60 32.84 2.60
N ALA A 47 1.44 31.93 3.13
CA ALA A 47 1.23 30.50 2.96
C ALA A 47 -0.05 30.03 3.67
N ILE A 48 -0.30 30.49 4.90
CA ILE A 48 -1.52 30.15 5.67
C ILE A 48 -2.78 30.64 4.94
N GLU A 49 -2.79 31.86 4.41
CA GLU A 49 -3.91 32.38 3.62
C GLU A 49 -4.18 31.52 2.38
N GLN A 50 -3.13 31.13 1.64
CA GLN A 50 -3.28 30.21 0.50
C GLN A 50 -3.84 28.85 0.91
N LEU A 51 -3.43 28.32 2.07
CA LEU A 51 -3.94 27.05 2.58
C LEU A 51 -5.41 27.14 3.00
N ARG A 52 -5.85 28.27 3.56
CA ARG A 52 -7.27 28.54 3.86
C ARG A 52 -8.10 28.70 2.60
N CYS A 53 -7.69 29.58 1.69
CA CYS A 53 -8.40 29.84 0.44
C CYS A 53 -8.43 28.59 -0.47
N GLY A 54 -7.39 27.77 -0.41
CA GLY A 54 -7.32 26.49 -1.11
C GLY A 54 -8.12 25.36 -0.46
N GLY A 55 -8.73 25.59 0.72
CA GLY A 55 -9.50 24.60 1.48
C GLY A 55 -8.67 23.47 2.07
N VAL A 56 -7.35 23.63 2.16
CA VAL A 56 -6.43 22.57 2.61
C VAL A 56 -6.61 22.31 4.09
N ILE A 57 -6.81 23.35 4.90
CA ILE A 57 -6.96 23.21 6.36
C ILE A 57 -8.27 22.48 6.69
N GLU A 58 -9.35 22.83 6.01
CA GLU A 58 -10.66 22.20 6.13
C GLU A 58 -10.62 20.75 5.65
N ALA A 59 -9.95 20.49 4.52
CA ALA A 59 -9.75 19.14 4.02
C ALA A 59 -8.96 18.28 5.02
N VAL A 60 -7.88 18.82 5.62
CA VAL A 60 -7.11 18.11 6.65
C VAL A 60 -7.98 17.83 7.89
N ARG A 61 -8.77 18.80 8.35
CA ARG A 61 -9.69 18.60 9.48
C ARG A 61 -10.69 17.49 9.18
N MET A 62 -11.35 17.54 8.02
CA MET A 62 -12.30 16.52 7.57
C MET A 62 -11.63 15.14 7.52
N CYS A 63 -10.42 15.05 6.94
CA CYS A 63 -9.68 13.79 6.85
C CYS A 63 -9.32 13.17 8.22
N ARG A 64 -9.07 13.99 9.24
CA ARG A 64 -8.77 13.51 10.61
C ARG A 64 -9.99 12.97 11.33
N GLU A 65 -11.15 13.55 11.08
CA GLU A 65 -12.43 13.11 11.63
C GLU A 65 -13.02 11.93 10.85
N ALA A 66 -12.73 11.87 9.55
CA ALA A 66 -13.17 10.82 8.66
C ALA A 66 -12.40 9.50 8.84
N TYR A 67 -12.83 8.52 8.06
CA TYR A 67 -12.21 7.21 7.89
C TYR A 67 -11.84 7.06 6.39
N PRO A 68 -10.70 7.60 5.97
CA PRO A 68 -10.35 7.70 4.55
C PRO A 68 -10.09 6.33 3.91
N ALA A 69 -9.64 5.34 4.69
CA ALA A 69 -9.42 3.99 4.18
C ALA A 69 -10.70 3.16 4.30
N ARG A 70 -11.16 2.60 3.17
CA ARG A 70 -12.39 1.83 3.08
C ARG A 70 -12.10 0.53 2.37
N TYR A 71 -12.41 -0.58 3.02
CA TYR A 71 -12.20 -1.92 2.46
C TYR A 71 -13.48 -2.72 2.51
N PRO A 72 -13.85 -3.45 1.44
CA PRO A 72 -14.71 -4.60 1.53
C PRO A 72 -14.19 -5.57 2.60
N HIS A 73 -15.09 -6.18 3.38
CA HIS A 73 -14.68 -7.12 4.44
C HIS A 73 -13.79 -8.24 3.91
N THR A 74 -14.10 -8.76 2.73
CA THR A 74 -13.34 -9.84 2.08
C THR A 74 -11.92 -9.39 1.71
N GLU A 75 -11.76 -8.20 1.15
CA GLU A 75 -10.44 -7.64 0.80
C GLU A 75 -9.61 -7.34 2.05
N PHE A 76 -10.23 -6.74 3.07
CA PHE A 76 -9.57 -6.49 4.35
C PHE A 76 -9.03 -7.77 4.97
N LEU A 77 -9.83 -8.84 4.97
CA LEU A 77 -9.43 -10.14 5.49
C LEU A 77 -8.34 -10.78 4.62
N ALA A 78 -8.47 -10.76 3.29
CA ALA A 78 -7.46 -11.31 2.40
C ALA A 78 -6.08 -10.69 2.65
N VAL A 79 -6.06 -9.40 2.98
CA VAL A 79 -4.85 -8.63 3.20
C VAL A 79 -4.29 -8.81 4.62
N PHE A 80 -5.13 -8.72 5.66
CA PHE A 80 -4.67 -8.65 7.06
C PHE A 80 -4.88 -9.92 7.88
N ALA A 81 -5.57 -10.96 7.39
CA ALA A 81 -5.80 -12.20 8.14
C ALA A 81 -4.50 -12.89 8.60
N CYS A 82 -3.40 -12.70 7.86
CA CYS A 82 -2.08 -13.22 8.23
C CYS A 82 -1.56 -12.70 9.58
N LEU A 83 -2.10 -11.60 10.11
CA LEU A 83 -1.78 -11.07 11.44
C LEU A 83 -2.38 -11.90 12.58
N CYS A 84 -3.41 -12.71 12.29
CA CYS A 84 -4.17 -13.47 13.29
C CYS A 84 -4.23 -14.96 12.91
N PRO A 85 -3.10 -15.67 12.81
CA PRO A 85 -3.08 -17.08 12.39
C PRO A 85 -3.83 -18.00 13.36
N ASP A 86 -3.85 -17.65 14.64
CA ASP A 86 -4.44 -18.46 15.70
C ASP A 86 -5.95 -18.21 15.91
N VAL A 87 -6.57 -17.36 15.09
CA VAL A 87 -8.00 -17.01 15.21
C VAL A 87 -8.78 -17.73 14.11
N PRO A 88 -9.51 -18.82 14.43
CA PRO A 88 -10.20 -19.63 13.43
C PRO A 88 -11.23 -18.84 12.64
N GLU A 89 -11.95 -17.92 13.30
CA GLU A 89 -12.96 -17.09 12.64
C GLU A 89 -12.36 -16.18 11.55
N VAL A 90 -11.10 -15.77 11.71
CA VAL A 90 -10.38 -14.93 10.75
C VAL A 90 -9.82 -15.79 9.61
N GLN A 91 -9.27 -16.96 9.91
CA GLN A 91 -8.68 -17.85 8.91
C GLN A 91 -9.72 -18.56 8.04
N LYS A 92 -10.88 -18.88 8.63
CA LYS A 92 -12.02 -19.51 7.96
C LYS A 92 -13.29 -18.75 8.31
N PRO A 93 -13.52 -17.59 7.67
CA PRO A 93 -14.76 -16.86 7.86
C PRO A 93 -15.95 -17.75 7.53
N ALA A 94 -17.01 -17.67 8.33
CA ALA A 94 -18.27 -18.30 7.97
C ALA A 94 -18.77 -17.75 6.62
N SER A 95 -19.49 -18.56 5.86
CA SER A 95 -20.06 -18.14 4.58
C SER A 95 -21.05 -16.98 4.76
N GLY A 96 -21.05 -16.07 3.78
CA GLY A 96 -21.95 -14.91 3.76
C GLY A 96 -21.36 -13.65 4.39
N ALA A 97 -22.07 -12.53 4.20
CA ALA A 97 -21.63 -11.19 4.62
C ALA A 97 -21.44 -11.08 6.15
N ASP A 98 -22.32 -11.70 6.94
CA ASP A 98 -22.22 -11.67 8.41
C ASP A 98 -21.02 -12.44 8.95
N GLY A 99 -20.56 -13.47 8.23
CA GLY A 99 -19.35 -14.20 8.56
C GLY A 99 -18.11 -13.33 8.36
N ALA A 100 -18.01 -12.67 7.20
CA ALA A 100 -16.91 -11.76 6.90
C ALA A 100 -16.88 -10.55 7.86
N ARG A 101 -18.04 -10.00 8.20
CA ARG A 101 -18.16 -8.91 9.18
C ARG A 101 -17.65 -9.32 10.56
N ARG A 102 -18.05 -10.48 11.07
CA ARG A 102 -17.57 -11.01 12.36
C ARG A 102 -16.07 -11.30 12.35
N ALA A 103 -15.55 -11.85 11.24
CA ALA A 103 -14.12 -12.07 11.07
C ALA A 103 -13.33 -10.74 11.10
N CYS A 104 -13.82 -9.69 10.43
CA CYS A 104 -13.21 -8.36 10.51
C CYS A 104 -13.20 -7.83 11.95
N GLN A 105 -14.29 -8.02 12.69
CA GLN A 105 -14.39 -7.62 14.10
C GLN A 105 -13.39 -8.38 14.99
N ALA A 106 -13.26 -9.69 14.80
CA ALA A 106 -12.30 -10.52 15.52
C ALA A 106 -10.85 -10.09 15.24
N LEU A 107 -10.53 -9.75 13.98
CA LEU A 107 -9.22 -9.27 13.57
C LEU A 107 -8.85 -7.94 14.25
N VAL A 108 -9.72 -6.92 14.19
CA VAL A 108 -9.44 -5.61 14.83
C VAL A 108 -9.32 -5.73 16.35
N HIS A 109 -10.11 -6.59 16.97
CA HIS A 109 -10.01 -6.88 18.40
C HIS A 109 -8.68 -7.56 18.76
N LYS A 110 -8.29 -8.61 18.01
CA LYS A 110 -7.02 -9.34 18.24
C LYS A 110 -5.80 -8.44 18.02
N THR A 111 -5.85 -7.57 17.02
CA THR A 111 -4.78 -6.61 16.71
C THR A 111 -4.81 -5.37 17.60
N LYS A 112 -5.82 -5.23 18.47
CA LYS A 112 -6.00 -4.13 19.43
C LYS A 112 -6.05 -2.76 18.74
N VAL A 113 -6.76 -2.66 17.62
CA VAL A 113 -7.01 -1.36 16.98
C VAL A 113 -8.01 -0.59 17.86
N PRO A 114 -7.70 0.66 18.27
CA PRO A 114 -8.61 1.47 19.08
C PRO A 114 -9.97 1.67 18.38
N GLU A 115 -11.06 1.61 19.15
CA GLU A 115 -12.43 1.78 18.60
C GLU A 115 -12.65 3.15 17.95
N VAL A 116 -11.89 4.18 18.34
CA VAL A 116 -11.96 5.51 17.71
C VAL A 116 -11.35 5.55 16.30
N GLN A 117 -10.58 4.52 15.92
CA GLN A 117 -9.86 4.46 14.66
C GLN A 117 -10.52 3.57 13.60
N TYR A 118 -11.64 2.91 13.92
CA TYR A 118 -12.39 2.15 12.93
C TYR A 118 -13.91 2.24 13.11
N ARG A 119 -14.63 1.98 12.03
CA ARG A 119 -16.08 1.75 12.02
C ARG A 119 -16.38 0.54 11.15
N LEU A 120 -17.20 -0.37 11.65
CA LEU A 120 -17.61 -1.57 10.93
C LEU A 120 -19.01 -1.37 10.35
N GLY A 121 -19.10 -1.21 9.04
CA GLY A 121 -20.36 -1.13 8.30
C GLY A 121 -20.96 -2.49 7.98
N ALA A 122 -21.98 -2.49 7.10
CA ALA A 122 -22.64 -3.71 6.63
C ALA A 122 -21.73 -4.54 5.72
N THR A 123 -21.06 -3.90 4.77
CA THR A 123 -20.19 -4.55 3.77
C THR A 123 -18.74 -4.08 3.81
N LEU A 124 -18.50 -2.92 4.41
CA LEU A 124 -17.20 -2.26 4.46
C LEU A 124 -16.70 -2.14 5.90
N ILE A 125 -15.37 -2.17 6.05
CA ILE A 125 -14.68 -1.65 7.23
C ILE A 125 -14.02 -0.32 6.86
N LEU A 126 -14.23 0.68 7.71
CA LEU A 126 -13.73 2.03 7.55
C LEU A 126 -12.65 2.25 8.61
N LEU A 127 -11.46 2.69 8.20
CA LEU A 127 -10.29 2.83 9.06
C LEU A 127 -9.70 4.24 8.95
N LYS A 128 -9.21 4.74 10.08
CA LYS A 128 -8.32 5.89 10.09
C LYS A 128 -6.93 5.50 9.59
N ARG A 129 -6.19 6.49 9.09
CA ARG A 129 -4.87 6.28 8.50
C ARG A 129 -3.90 5.62 9.48
N GLU A 130 -3.93 6.05 10.74
CA GLU A 130 -3.07 5.53 11.81
C GLU A 130 -3.30 4.03 12.06
N ALA A 131 -4.55 3.57 11.98
CA ALA A 131 -4.86 2.14 12.12
C ALA A 131 -4.34 1.32 10.94
N VAL A 132 -4.47 1.83 9.71
CA VAL A 132 -3.95 1.16 8.52
C VAL A 132 -2.43 1.07 8.57
N ASP A 133 -1.76 2.18 8.86
CA ASP A 133 -0.30 2.24 8.99
C ASP A 133 0.20 1.26 10.06
N GLU A 134 -0.50 1.17 11.19
CA GLU A 134 -0.18 0.21 12.25
C GLU A 134 -0.32 -1.25 11.79
N LEU A 135 -1.42 -1.59 11.11
CA LEU A 135 -1.65 -2.95 10.60
C LEU A 135 -0.66 -3.32 9.49
N GLU A 136 -0.40 -2.41 8.54
CA GLU A 136 0.56 -2.58 7.45
C GLU A 136 1.98 -2.83 7.96
N ARG A 137 2.43 -2.02 8.92
CA ARG A 137 3.78 -2.18 9.48
C ARG A 137 3.95 -3.50 10.24
N ARG A 138 2.92 -3.97 10.97
CA ARG A 138 2.95 -5.32 11.57
C ARG A 138 2.98 -6.41 10.50
N ARG A 139 2.19 -6.24 9.44
CA ARG A 139 2.14 -7.21 8.33
C ARG A 139 3.48 -7.29 7.62
N ALA A 140 4.07 -6.14 7.29
CA ALA A 140 5.37 -6.05 6.64
C ALA A 140 6.47 -6.74 7.47
N ALA A 141 6.48 -6.54 8.79
CA ALA A 141 7.43 -7.21 9.68
C ALA A 141 7.29 -8.74 9.66
N LEU A 142 6.05 -9.25 9.72
CA LEU A 142 5.77 -10.69 9.64
C LEU A 142 6.20 -11.27 8.29
N LEU A 143 5.81 -10.62 7.19
CA LEU A 143 6.14 -11.07 5.84
C LEU A 143 7.65 -11.05 5.60
N LEU A 144 8.35 -10.01 6.07
CA LEU A 144 9.81 -9.92 5.95
C LEU A 144 10.49 -11.13 6.59
N GLY A 145 10.08 -11.54 7.79
CA GLY A 145 10.61 -12.74 8.44
C GLY A 145 10.43 -14.01 7.59
N ARG A 146 9.28 -14.18 6.95
CA ARG A 146 9.00 -15.33 6.05
C ARG A 146 9.80 -15.26 4.75
N ILE A 147 9.89 -14.07 4.15
CA ILE A 147 10.67 -13.83 2.94
C ILE A 147 12.14 -14.16 3.17
N LEU A 148 12.72 -13.80 4.31
CA LEU A 148 14.11 -14.12 4.63
C LEU A 148 14.37 -15.63 4.69
N VAL A 149 13.43 -16.41 5.26
CA VAL A 149 13.53 -17.88 5.29
C VAL A 149 13.46 -18.46 3.87
N LEU A 150 12.53 -17.96 3.06
CA LEU A 150 12.37 -18.37 1.67
C LEU A 150 13.63 -18.06 0.87
N GLN A 151 14.10 -16.81 0.92
CA GLN A 151 15.31 -16.35 0.23
C GLN A 151 16.54 -17.16 0.65
N ARG A 152 16.72 -17.42 1.96
CA ARG A 152 17.82 -18.26 2.47
C ARG A 152 17.78 -19.66 1.88
N THR A 153 16.59 -20.25 1.79
CA THR A 153 16.39 -21.60 1.25
C THR A 153 16.69 -21.65 -0.23
N VAL A 154 16.13 -20.72 -1.02
CA VAL A 154 16.35 -20.62 -2.46
C VAL A 154 17.84 -20.40 -2.76
N ARG A 155 18.49 -19.44 -2.08
CA ARG A 155 19.93 -19.18 -2.25
C ARG A 155 20.77 -20.42 -1.97
N ARG A 156 20.46 -21.16 -0.90
CA ARG A 156 21.15 -22.42 -0.57
C ARG A 156 21.00 -23.45 -1.69
N CYS A 157 19.79 -23.66 -2.21
CA CYS A 157 19.55 -24.61 -3.29
C CYS A 157 20.35 -24.25 -4.55
N LEU A 158 20.32 -22.96 -4.95
CA LEU A 158 21.09 -22.46 -6.08
C LEU A 158 22.60 -22.65 -5.87
N SER A 159 23.13 -22.32 -4.68
CA SER A 159 24.55 -22.53 -4.37
C SER A 159 24.95 -24.01 -4.40
N ARG A 160 24.07 -24.92 -3.94
CA ARG A 160 24.32 -26.37 -3.99
C ARG A 160 24.39 -26.88 -5.43
N ALA A 161 23.44 -26.49 -6.28
CA ALA A 161 23.45 -26.86 -7.70
C ALA A 161 24.73 -26.37 -8.40
N VAL A 162 25.17 -25.13 -8.13
CA VAL A 162 26.44 -24.61 -8.65
C VAL A 162 27.65 -25.41 -8.15
N LEU A 163 27.66 -25.78 -6.85
CA LEU A 163 28.76 -26.56 -6.27
C LEU A 163 28.82 -27.98 -6.86
N GLU A 164 27.68 -28.63 -7.05
CA GLU A 164 27.58 -29.96 -7.68
C GLU A 164 28.12 -29.91 -9.10
N ARG A 165 27.71 -28.92 -9.89
CA ARG A 165 28.24 -28.71 -11.24
C ARG A 165 29.77 -28.52 -11.25
N ARG A 166 30.31 -27.73 -10.32
CA ARG A 166 31.77 -27.55 -10.17
C ARG A 166 32.49 -28.83 -9.73
N ARG A 167 31.84 -29.69 -8.94
CA ARG A 167 32.40 -30.98 -8.51
C ARG A 167 32.46 -31.97 -9.69
N GLU A 168 31.42 -32.01 -10.53
CA GLU A 168 31.42 -32.82 -11.75
C GLU A 168 32.57 -32.43 -12.69
N ILE A 169 32.70 -31.13 -12.98
CA ILE A 169 33.77 -30.61 -13.84
C ILE A 169 35.14 -30.96 -13.26
N ARG A 170 35.36 -30.78 -11.94
CA ARG A 170 36.62 -31.15 -11.28
C ARG A 170 36.91 -32.65 -11.37
N ARG A 171 35.92 -33.52 -11.17
CA ARG A 171 36.11 -34.98 -11.28
C ARG A 171 36.53 -35.37 -12.70
N SER A 172 35.87 -34.81 -13.71
CA SER A 172 36.18 -35.03 -15.13
C SER A 172 37.60 -34.56 -15.48
N LEU A 173 37.99 -33.35 -15.06
CA LEU A 173 39.35 -32.85 -15.26
C LEU A 173 40.39 -33.73 -14.54
N ALA A 174 40.13 -34.14 -13.30
CA ALA A 174 41.03 -35.00 -12.54
C ALA A 174 41.18 -36.41 -13.14
N SER A 175 40.16 -36.94 -13.83
CA SER A 175 40.31 -38.20 -14.59
C SER A 175 41.17 -38.01 -15.84
N VAL A 176 40.98 -36.90 -16.58
CA VAL A 176 41.78 -36.61 -17.77
C VAL A 176 43.26 -36.42 -17.42
N LEU A 177 43.57 -35.64 -16.38
CA LEU A 177 44.94 -35.42 -15.93
C LEU A 177 45.63 -36.72 -15.49
N ARG A 178 44.91 -37.63 -14.81
CA ARG A 178 45.43 -38.94 -14.40
C ARG A 178 45.77 -39.83 -15.60
N LEU A 179 44.92 -39.85 -16.63
CA LEU A 179 45.20 -40.58 -17.86
C LEU A 179 46.41 -39.99 -18.58
N GLN A 180 46.51 -38.66 -18.68
CA GLN A 180 47.67 -38.01 -19.29
C GLN A 180 48.98 -38.29 -18.54
N SER A 181 48.96 -38.31 -17.21
CA SER A 181 50.15 -38.65 -16.42
C SER A 181 50.55 -40.12 -16.54
N ALA A 182 49.61 -41.03 -16.82
CA ALA A 182 49.90 -42.44 -17.03
C ALA A 182 50.41 -42.74 -18.46
N MET A 183 50.10 -41.85 -19.42
CA MET A 183 50.59 -41.95 -20.80
C MET A 183 51.97 -41.27 -21.01
N ARG A 184 52.43 -40.47 -20.05
CA ARG A 184 53.78 -39.86 -20.05
C ARG A 184 54.74 -40.75 -19.29
#